data_AF-A0A534QV88-F1
#
_entry.id   AF-A0A534QV88-F1
#
_cell.length_a   1.000
_cell.length_b   1.000
_cell.length_c   1.000
_cell.angle_alpha   90.00
_cell.angle_beta   90.00
_cell.angle_gamma   90.00
#
_symmetry.space_group_name_H-M   'P 1'
#
loop_
_entity.id
_entity.type
_entity.pdbx_description
1 polymer ?
#
loop_
_entity_poly.entity_id
_entity_poly.type
_entity_poly.pdbx_seq_one_letter_code
_entity_poly.pdbx_strand_id
1 'polypeptide(L)' 'DGASGTIEAVATTRVFGFQDDIAIRVRADGSAASRVDVRSKSRDGKGDLGANAARIRAYVMALEAAR' A
#
# COMPACT_ATOMS: atom_id res chain seq x y z
N ASP A 1 4.01 -8.17 14.18
CA ASP A 1 5.48 -8.29 14.15
C ASP A 1 6.03 -7.03 13.50
N GLY A 2 6.51 -6.06 14.29
CA GLY A 2 6.88 -4.72 13.84
C GLY A 2 8.35 -4.54 13.47
N ALA A 3 9.15 -5.62 13.52
CA ALA A 3 10.60 -5.57 13.38
C ALA A 3 11.09 -5.65 11.91
N SER A 4 10.21 -5.87 10.94
CA SER A 4 10.57 -6.26 9.57
C SER A 4 10.52 -5.14 8.52
N GLY A 5 10.36 -3.87 8.92
CA GLY A 5 10.19 -2.76 7.97
C GLY A 5 8.88 -2.87 7.17
N THR A 6 7.87 -3.57 7.71
CA THR A 6 6.59 -3.80 7.06
C THR A 6 5.47 -3.07 7.81
N ILE A 7 4.60 -2.38 7.07
CA ILE A 7 3.39 -1.73 7.54
C ILE A 7 2.20 -2.45 6.91
N GLU A 8 1.25 -2.86 7.75
CA GLU A 8 0.00 -3.48 7.33
C GLU A 8 -1.17 -2.58 7.74
N ALA A 9 -2.11 -2.37 6.81
CA ALA A 9 -3.29 -1.53 7.03
C ALA A 9 -4.49 -2.07 6.26
N VAL A 10 -5.69 -1.64 6.68
CA VAL A 10 -6.94 -1.91 5.98
C VAL A 10 -7.58 -0.58 5.58
N ALA A 11 -7.91 -0.44 4.29
CA ALA A 11 -8.74 0.66 3.82
C ALA A 11 -10.18 0.19 3.63
N THR A 12 -11.13 0.94 4.20
CA THR A 12 -12.56 0.66 4.09
C THR A 12 -13.24 1.71 3.22
N THR A 13 -13.96 1.30 2.19
CA THR A 13 -14.78 2.21 1.38
C THR A 13 -15.99 2.70 2.18
N ARG A 14 -16.28 4.01 2.11
CA ARG A 14 -17.31 4.63 2.98
C ARG A 14 -18.74 4.20 2.66
N VAL A 15 -19.05 3.93 1.38
CA VAL A 15 -20.42 3.67 0.93
C VAL A 15 -20.78 2.19 1.05
N PHE A 16 -19.90 1.30 0.58
CA PHE A 16 -20.19 -0.14 0.51
C PHE A 16 -19.46 -0.95 1.58
N GLY A 17 -18.55 -0.35 2.35
CA GLY A 17 -17.83 -1.04 3.42
C GLY A 17 -16.79 -2.05 2.91
N PHE A 18 -16.46 -2.05 1.62
CA PHE A 18 -15.43 -2.93 1.07
C PHE A 18 -14.08 -2.68 1.75
N GLN A 19 -13.43 -3.77 2.12
CA GLN A 19 -12.13 -3.76 2.79
C GLN A 19 -11.04 -4.21 1.82
N ASP A 20 -10.01 -3.38 1.73
CA ASP A 20 -8.79 -3.66 0.98
C ASP A 20 -7.61 -3.74 1.93
N ASP A 21 -6.85 -4.83 1.84
CA ASP A 21 -5.59 -4.98 2.55
C ASP A 21 -4.49 -4.16 1.86
N ILE A 22 -3.66 -3.52 2.66
CA ILE A 22 -2.51 -2.72 2.22
C ILE A 22 -1.29 -3.26 2.96
N ALA A 23 -0.24 -3.56 2.21
CA ALA A 23 1.05 -3.93 2.76
C ALA A 23 2.12 -3.05 2.11
N ILE A 24 2.93 -2.40 2.94
CA ILE A 24 4.08 -1.60 2.52
C ILE A 24 5.30 -2.23 3.17
N ARG A 25 6.30 -2.61 2.36
CA ARG A 25 7.57 -3.12 2.86
C ARG A 25 8.71 -2.21 2.43
N VAL A 26 9.52 -1.80 3.40
CA VAL A 26 10.72 -0.99 3.19
C VAL A 26 11.93 -1.84 3.53
N ARG A 27 12.92 -1.89 2.62
CA ARG A 27 14.19 -2.59 2.85
C ARG A 27 15.33 -1.79 2.26
N ALA A 28 16.52 -1.92 2.86
CA ALA A 28 17.74 -1.47 2.22
C ALA A 28 17.93 -2.20 0.88
N ASP A 29 18.40 -1.50 -0.14
CA ASP A 29 18.69 -2.09 -1.46
C ASP A 29 20.17 -2.49 -1.64
N GLY A 30 20.97 -2.36 -0.58
CA GLY A 30 22.42 -2.59 -0.60
C GLY A 30 23.25 -1.35 -0.95
N SER A 31 22.60 -0.21 -1.21
CA SER A 31 23.21 1.11 -1.36
C SER A 31 22.73 2.06 -0.24
N ALA A 32 22.93 3.37 -0.43
CA ALA A 32 22.36 4.40 0.45
C ALA A 32 20.84 4.66 0.18
N ALA A 33 20.22 3.85 -0.68
CA ALA A 33 18.80 3.95 -1.03
C ALA A 33 17.96 2.87 -0.34
N SER A 34 16.64 3.10 -0.34
CA SER A 34 15.64 2.16 0.17
C SER A 34 14.76 1.69 -0.97
N ARG A 35 14.48 0.39 -1.02
CA ARG A 35 13.46 -0.20 -1.87
C ARG A 35 12.15 -0.27 -1.10
N VAL A 36 11.11 0.30 -1.70
CA VAL A 36 9.74 0.30 -1.15
C VAL A 36 8.85 -0.55 -2.06
N ASP A 37 8.31 -1.64 -1.53
CA ASP A 37 7.33 -2.50 -2.19
C ASP A 37 5.94 -2.15 -1.61
N VAL A 38 4.99 -1.71 -2.45
CA VAL A 38 3.61 -1.40 -2.04
C VAL A 38 2.63 -2.36 -2.71
N ARG A 39 1.75 -2.96 -1.91
CA ARG A 39 0.67 -3.83 -2.39
C ARG A 39 -0.67 -3.35 -1.85
N SER A 40 -1.71 -3.46 -2.69
CA SER A 40 -3.08 -3.32 -2.24
C SER A 40 -4.01 -4.32 -2.92
N LYS A 41 -4.90 -4.94 -2.16
CA LYS A 41 -5.76 -6.03 -2.63
C LYS A 41 -7.10 -6.03 -1.91
N SER A 42 -8.18 -6.12 -2.67
CA SER A 42 -9.53 -6.29 -2.12
C SER A 42 -9.78 -7.67 -1.54
N ARG A 43 -10.48 -7.72 -0.39
CA ARG A 43 -10.89 -8.98 0.24
C ARG A 43 -12.04 -9.67 -0.48
N ASP A 44 -12.92 -8.90 -1.11
CA ASP A 44 -14.17 -9.42 -1.72
C ASP A 44 -14.00 -10.00 -3.12
N GLY A 45 -12.88 -9.72 -3.81
CA GLY A 45 -12.54 -10.34 -5.09
C GLY A 45 -13.44 -10.01 -6.30
N LYS A 46 -14.46 -9.16 -6.14
CA LYS A 46 -15.45 -8.81 -7.21
C LYS A 46 -15.02 -7.70 -8.17
N GLY A 47 -13.73 -7.35 -8.17
CA GLY A 47 -13.21 -6.17 -8.85
C GLY A 47 -13.37 -4.90 -8.01
N ASP A 48 -12.39 -3.99 -8.10
CA ASP A 48 -12.25 -2.81 -7.23
C ASP A 48 -12.45 -1.48 -7.99
N LEU A 49 -12.82 -1.55 -9.28
CA LEU A 49 -12.94 -0.41 -10.19
C LEU A 49 -11.68 0.48 -10.23
N GLY A 50 -10.50 -0.10 -10.00
CA GLY A 50 -9.23 0.61 -9.99
C GLY A 50 -8.89 1.31 -8.67
N ALA A 51 -9.67 1.11 -7.59
CA ALA A 51 -9.40 1.69 -6.29
C ALA A 51 -8.01 1.31 -5.73
N ASN A 52 -7.59 0.05 -5.85
CA ASN A 52 -6.27 -0.40 -5.39
C ASN A 52 -5.16 0.26 -6.22
N ALA A 53 -5.33 0.38 -7.54
CA ALA A 53 -4.36 1.04 -8.41
C ALA A 53 -4.23 2.55 -8.11
N ALA A 54 -5.37 3.23 -7.90
CA ALA A 54 -5.38 4.63 -7.49
C ALA A 54 -4.67 4.83 -6.15
N ARG A 55 -4.90 3.92 -5.20
CA ARG A 55 -4.26 3.94 -3.88
C ARG A 55 -2.74 3.77 -3.95
N ILE A 56 -2.27 2.81 -4.74
CA ILE A 56 -0.83 2.59 -4.95
C ILE A 56 -0.18 3.86 -5.53
N ARG A 57 -0.79 4.48 -6.55
CA ARG A 57 -0.28 5.73 -7.13
C ARG A 57 -0.23 6.87 -6.11
N ALA A 58 -1.26 7.01 -5.28
CA ALA A 58 -1.28 8.02 -4.23
C ALA A 58 -0.15 7.84 -3.22
N TYR A 59 0.16 6.60 -2.82
CA TYR A 59 1.30 6.33 -1.93
C TYR A 59 2.65 6.67 -2.59
N VAL A 60 2.84 6.31 -3.86
CA VAL A 60 4.07 6.65 -4.60
C VAL A 60 4.25 8.17 -4.66
N MET A 61 3.21 8.90 -5.07
CA MET A 61 3.25 10.37 -5.11
C MET A 61 3.53 11.00 -3.74
N ALA A 62 2.90 10.50 -2.67
CA ALA A 62 3.12 11.01 -1.33
C ALA A 62 4.56 10.76 -0.85
N LEU A 63 5.14 9.61 -1.17
CA LEU A 63 6.52 9.29 -0.85
C LEU A 63 7.51 10.19 -1.61
N GLU A 64 7.26 10.42 -2.91
CA GLU A 64 8.08 11.31 -3.73
C GLU A 64 8.01 12.76 -3.25
N ALA A 65 6.84 13.23 -2.82
CA ALA A 65 6.66 14.58 -2.28
C ALA A 65 7.26 14.78 -0.89
N ALA A 66 7.44 13.69 -0.13
CA ALA A 66 8.02 13.73 1.22
C ALA A 66 9.55 13.57 1.24
N ARG A 67 10.18 13.42 0.07
CA ARG A 67 11.63 13.32 -0.09
C ARG A 67 12.31 14.69 0.03
#